data_AF-A0A942H0W3-F1
#
_entry.id   AF-A0A942H0W3-F1
#
_cell.length_a   1.000
_cell.length_b   1.000
_cell.length_c   1.000
_cell.angle_alpha   90.00
_cell.angle_beta   90.00
_cell.angle_gamma   90.00
#
_symmetry.space_group_name_H-M   'P 1'
#
loop_
_entity.id
_entity.type
_entity.pdbx_description
1 polymer ?
#
loop_
_entity_poly.entity_id
_entity_poly.type
_entity_poly.pdbx_seq_one_letter_code
_entity_poly.pdbx_strand_id
1 'polypeptide(L)'
;MKTRAAILLILPALALSAGGRHRRGGPLVDMKQAKAIAARDTGGTAVSAKEIPLNAASGGWEVDVHMPNEHQGWRCVIDDDTHMVRTKTRIPNPDLPTRGRKRK
;
A
#
# COMPACT_ATOMS: atom_id res chain seq x y z
N MET A 1 65.97 -5.67 -8.26
CA MET A 1 64.64 -5.16 -7.85
C MET A 1 63.59 -5.79 -8.76
N LYS A 2 62.80 -6.75 -8.26
CA LYS A 2 61.73 -7.43 -9.01
C LYS A 2 60.54 -7.64 -8.08
N THR A 3 59.51 -6.84 -8.30
CA THR A 3 58.20 -6.82 -7.63
C THR A 3 57.35 -8.01 -8.05
N ARG A 4 56.73 -8.70 -7.09
CA ARG A 4 55.57 -9.60 -7.25
C ARG A 4 54.73 -9.47 -5.97
N ALA A 5 53.60 -8.77 -6.02
CA ALA A 5 52.27 -9.25 -6.44
C ALA A 5 51.52 -9.91 -5.27
N ALA A 6 50.42 -9.28 -4.85
CA ALA A 6 49.23 -9.93 -4.28
C ALA A 6 48.12 -8.88 -4.14
N ILE A 7 47.31 -8.69 -5.19
CA ILE A 7 46.05 -7.94 -5.09
C ILE A 7 44.99 -8.93 -4.61
N LEU A 8 44.65 -8.85 -3.32
CA LEU A 8 43.53 -9.57 -2.72
C LEU A 8 42.22 -8.93 -3.21
N LEU A 9 41.54 -9.64 -4.12
CA LEU A 9 40.18 -9.32 -4.57
C LEU A 9 39.19 -9.66 -3.46
N ILE A 10 38.80 -8.64 -2.68
CA ILE A 10 37.68 -8.72 -1.75
C ILE A 10 36.40 -8.61 -2.58
N LEU A 11 35.78 -9.75 -2.90
CA LEU A 11 34.41 -9.77 -3.40
C LEU A 11 33.45 -9.52 -2.22
N PRO A 12 32.64 -8.44 -2.22
CA PRO A 12 31.49 -8.38 -1.35
C PRO A 12 30.45 -9.35 -1.91
N ALA A 13 30.19 -10.43 -1.19
CA ALA A 13 29.04 -11.29 -1.43
C ALA A 13 27.77 -10.43 -1.36
N LEU A 14 27.22 -10.08 -2.53
CA LEU A 14 25.88 -9.54 -2.67
C LEU A 14 24.91 -10.63 -2.20
N ALA A 15 24.57 -10.63 -0.92
CA ALA A 15 23.47 -11.40 -0.38
C ALA A 15 22.19 -10.86 -1.04
N LEU A 16 21.80 -11.52 -2.14
CA LEU A 16 20.53 -11.33 -2.78
C LEU A 16 19.47 -11.82 -1.79
N SER A 17 18.97 -10.92 -0.96
CA SER A 17 17.76 -11.12 -0.18
C SER A 17 16.62 -11.32 -1.17
N ALA A 18 16.45 -12.56 -1.64
CA ALA A 18 15.26 -13.04 -2.28
C ALA A 18 14.16 -12.98 -1.23
N GLY A 19 13.62 -11.78 -1.02
CA GLY A 19 12.40 -11.55 -0.26
C GLY A 19 11.30 -12.30 -0.98
N GLY A 20 11.07 -13.55 -0.57
CA GLY A 20 9.93 -14.33 -1.02
C GLY A 20 8.69 -13.47 -0.83
N ARG A 21 8.06 -13.07 -1.95
CA ARG A 21 6.76 -12.42 -1.95
C ARG A 21 5.82 -13.35 -1.20
N HIS A 22 5.58 -13.03 0.07
CA HIS A 22 4.61 -13.71 0.91
C HIS A 22 3.24 -13.42 0.30
N ARG A 23 2.79 -14.26 -0.64
CA ARG A 23 1.44 -14.18 -1.22
C ARG A 23 0.45 -14.49 -0.11
N ARG A 24 0.03 -13.46 0.62
CA ARG A 24 -1.03 -13.54 1.62
C ARG A 24 -2.33 -13.75 0.86
N GLY A 25 -2.72 -15.01 0.69
CA GLY A 25 -4.04 -15.53 0.31
C GLY A 25 -4.89 -14.71 -0.66
N GLY A 26 -5.02 -15.18 -1.91
CA GLY A 26 -6.09 -14.84 -2.85
C GLY A 26 -6.26 -13.35 -3.21
N PRO A 27 -7.09 -13.02 -4.22
CA PRO A 27 -7.47 -11.64 -4.48
C PRO A 27 -8.20 -11.01 -3.28
N LEU A 28 -8.07 -9.69 -3.08
CA LEU A 28 -8.90 -8.94 -2.14
C LEU A 28 -10.36 -8.97 -2.59
N VAL A 29 -11.15 -9.87 -2.01
CA VAL A 29 -12.59 -9.95 -2.29
C VAL A 29 -13.39 -8.94 -1.45
N ASP A 30 -12.83 -8.45 -0.33
CA ASP A 30 -13.56 -7.64 0.65
C ASP A 30 -13.05 -6.20 0.75
N MET A 31 -13.96 -5.25 0.50
CA MET A 31 -13.82 -3.82 0.76
C MET A 31 -13.22 -3.50 2.14
N LYS A 32 -13.58 -4.27 3.18
CA LYS A 32 -13.08 -4.05 4.55
C LYS A 32 -11.57 -4.25 4.65
N GLN A 33 -11.03 -5.22 3.92
CA GLN A 33 -9.61 -5.52 3.93
C GLN A 33 -8.81 -4.42 3.23
N ALA A 34 -9.31 -3.92 2.10
CA ALA A 34 -8.76 -2.74 1.42
C ALA A 34 -8.73 -1.52 2.36
N LYS A 35 -9.85 -1.20 3.03
CA LYS A 35 -9.91 -0.12 4.03
C LYS A 35 -8.88 -0.29 5.15
N ALA A 36 -8.73 -1.50 5.69
CA ALA A 36 -7.77 -1.78 6.75
C ALA A 36 -6.31 -1.59 6.30
N ILE A 37 -5.98 -1.99 5.07
CA ILE A 37 -4.66 -1.81 4.49
C ILE A 37 -4.34 -0.31 4.35
N ALA A 38 -5.24 0.47 3.73
CA ALA A 38 -5.04 1.92 3.57
C ALA A 38 -4.92 2.64 4.91
N ALA A 39 -5.79 2.33 5.88
CA ALA A 39 -5.75 2.93 7.21
C ALA A 39 -4.42 2.64 7.93
N ARG A 40 -3.96 1.38 7.91
CA ARG A 40 -2.68 0.99 8.52
C ARG A 40 -1.49 1.69 7.87
N ASP A 41 -1.53 1.85 6.56
CA ASP A 41 -0.40 2.37 5.77
C ASP A 41 -0.32 3.90 5.73
N THR A 42 -1.40 4.60 6.09
CA THR A 42 -1.44 6.08 6.17
C THR A 42 -1.52 6.61 7.60
N GLY A 43 -1.96 5.79 8.56
CA GLY A 43 -2.24 6.22 9.92
C GLY A 43 -3.58 6.95 10.09
N GLY A 44 -4.40 7.01 9.03
CA GLY A 44 -5.71 7.66 9.03
C GLY A 44 -6.89 6.71 9.17
N THR A 45 -8.10 7.25 9.00
CA THR A 45 -9.35 6.48 9.01
C THR A 45 -9.89 6.32 7.60
N ALA A 46 -9.93 5.09 7.07
CA ALA A 46 -10.50 4.82 5.75
C ALA A 46 -12.03 5.05 5.75
N VAL A 47 -12.51 5.94 4.88
CA VAL A 47 -13.91 6.40 4.86
C VAL A 47 -14.71 5.74 3.74
N SER A 48 -14.17 5.72 2.52
CA SER A 48 -14.77 5.14 1.33
C SER A 48 -13.85 4.08 0.76
N ALA A 49 -14.39 3.14 0.01
CA ALA A 49 -13.61 2.24 -0.82
C ALA A 49 -14.46 1.86 -2.04
N LYS A 50 -13.83 1.87 -3.20
CA LYS A 50 -14.45 1.60 -4.50
C LYS A 50 -13.57 0.65 -5.27
N GLU A 51 -14.16 -0.41 -5.81
CA GLU A 51 -13.48 -1.33 -6.71
C GLU A 51 -13.17 -0.64 -8.04
N ILE A 52 -11.95 -0.83 -8.53
CA ILE A 52 -11.46 -0.26 -9.78
C ILE A 52 -10.68 -1.32 -10.58
N PRO A 53 -10.75 -1.30 -11.92
CA PRO A 53 -9.82 -2.06 -12.73
C PRO A 53 -8.43 -1.40 -12.65
N LEU A 54 -7.38 -2.17 -12.33
CA LEU A 54 -6.00 -1.66 -12.38
C LEU A 54 -5.36 -1.90 -13.75
N ASN A 55 -5.69 -3.01 -14.39
CA ASN A 55 -5.30 -3.34 -15.75
C ASN A 55 -6.26 -4.41 -16.33
N ALA A 56 -5.98 -4.92 -17.52
CA ALA A 56 -6.81 -5.93 -18.18
C ALA A 56 -6.89 -7.28 -17.43
N ALA A 57 -6.03 -7.52 -16.44
CA ALA A 57 -5.88 -8.80 -15.74
C ALA A 57 -6.06 -8.72 -14.21
N SER A 58 -6.11 -7.53 -13.62
CA SER A 58 -6.14 -7.32 -12.17
C SER A 58 -7.09 -6.19 -11.79
N GLY A 59 -7.90 -6.46 -10.77
CA GLY A 59 -8.67 -5.47 -10.03
C GLY A 59 -7.85 -4.78 -8.94
N GLY A 60 -8.49 -3.85 -8.26
CA GLY A 60 -7.95 -3.12 -7.12
C GLY A 60 -9.04 -2.31 -6.41
N TRP A 61 -8.64 -1.67 -5.32
CA TRP A 61 -9.50 -0.78 -4.55
C TRP A 61 -8.92 0.62 -4.49
N GLU A 62 -9.71 1.61 -4.86
CA GLU A 62 -9.47 3.01 -4.52
C GLU A 62 -10.11 3.28 -3.15
N VAL A 63 -9.30 3.74 -2.19
CA VAL A 63 -9.72 3.97 -0.80
C VAL A 63 -9.38 5.40 -0.41
N ASP A 64 -10.40 6.17 -0.04
CA ASP A 64 -10.19 7.49 0.55
C ASP A 64 -10.01 7.36 2.07
N VAL A 65 -9.05 8.10 2.59
CA VAL A 65 -8.63 8.09 3.98
C VAL A 65 -8.69 9.50 4.54
N HIS A 66 -9.44 9.64 5.62
CA HIS A 66 -9.48 10.83 6.44
C HIS A 66 -8.25 10.88 7.35
N MET A 67 -7.58 12.03 7.39
CA MET A 67 -6.45 12.27 8.29
C MET A 67 -6.88 13.23 9.40
N PRO A 68 -6.84 12.83 10.68
CA PRO A 68 -7.25 13.70 11.78
C PRO A 68 -6.30 14.90 11.88
N ASN A 69 -6.86 16.09 12.11
CA ASN A 69 -6.14 17.36 12.23
C ASN A 69 -5.37 17.81 10.97
N GLU A 70 -5.60 17.19 9.82
CA GLU A 70 -5.04 17.63 8.53
C GLU A 70 -6.13 18.25 7.64
N HIS A 71 -5.74 19.18 6.76
CA HIS A 71 -6.62 19.71 5.72
C HIS A 71 -6.72 18.79 4.50
N GLN A 72 -5.80 17.83 4.38
CA GLN A 72 -5.74 16.88 3.27
C GLN A 72 -5.80 15.45 3.78
N GLY A 73 -6.50 14.60 3.03
CA GLY A 73 -6.55 13.17 3.24
C GLY A 73 -5.63 12.45 2.26
N TRP A 74 -5.84 11.14 2.15
CA TRP A 74 -5.18 10.30 1.16
C TRP A 74 -6.19 9.54 0.32
N ARG A 75 -5.91 9.43 -0.97
CA ARG A 75 -6.50 8.44 -1.85
C ARG A 75 -5.45 7.36 -2.11
N CYS A 76 -5.74 6.15 -1.66
CA CYS A 76 -4.85 5.00 -1.81
C CYS A 76 -5.41 4.06 -2.88
N VAL A 77 -4.56 3.59 -3.79
CA VAL A 77 -4.90 2.51 -4.72
C VAL A 77 -4.26 1.23 -4.22
N ILE A 78 -5.08 0.21 -3.95
CA ILE A 78 -4.66 -1.09 -3.41
C ILE A 78 -4.83 -2.14 -4.50
N ASP A 79 -3.85 -3.00 -4.62
CA ASP A 79 -3.83 -4.10 -5.57
C ASP A 79 -4.44 -5.37 -4.95
N ASP A 80 -5.40 -5.96 -5.65
CA ASP A 80 -6.17 -7.11 -5.13
C ASP A 80 -5.30 -8.34 -4.93
N ASP A 81 -4.34 -8.59 -5.81
CA ASP A 81 -3.54 -9.82 -5.77
C ASP A 81 -2.40 -9.73 -4.75
N THR A 82 -1.85 -8.53 -4.57
CA THR A 82 -0.67 -8.34 -3.72
C THR A 82 -0.98 -7.80 -2.33
N HIS A 83 -2.19 -7.27 -2.12
CA HIS A 83 -2.64 -6.64 -0.87
C HIS A 83 -1.75 -5.44 -0.47
N MET A 84 -1.19 -4.77 -1.47
CA MET A 84 -0.25 -3.64 -1.29
C MET A 84 -0.85 -2.35 -1.83
N VAL A 85 -0.49 -1.23 -1.20
CA VAL A 85 -0.78 0.11 -1.72
C VAL A 85 0.19 0.40 -2.87
N ARG A 86 -0.34 0.61 -4.07
CA ARG A 86 0.42 0.96 -5.27
C ARG A 86 0.69 2.45 -5.37
N THR A 87 -0.33 3.26 -5.08
CA THR A 87 -0.28 4.71 -5.24
C THR A 87 -0.94 5.37 -4.05
N LYS A 88 -0.37 6.50 -3.62
CA LYS A 88 -0.95 7.43 -2.65
C LYS A 88 -1.01 8.82 -3.26
N THR A 89 -2.19 9.40 -3.29
CA THR A 89 -2.40 10.76 -3.81
C THR A 89 -3.04 11.61 -2.72
N ARG A 90 -2.53 12.82 -2.50
CA ARG A 90 -3.16 13.78 -1.60
C ARG A 90 -4.46 14.30 -2.20
N ILE A 91 -5.51 14.31 -1.40
CA ILE A 91 -6.85 14.81 -1.76
C ILE A 91 -7.35 15.76 -0.67
N PRO A 92 -8.36 16.61 -0.93
CA PRO A 92 -9.09 17.29 0.16
C PRO A 92 -9.52 16.27 1.22
N ASN A 93 -9.37 16.61 2.50
CA ASN A 93 -9.62 15.65 3.59
C ASN A 93 -11.09 15.17 3.54
N PRO A 94 -11.34 13.90 3.23
CA PRO A 94 -12.70 13.42 3.08
C PRO A 94 -13.38 13.35 4.45
N ASP A 95 -14.69 13.61 4.48
CA ASP A 95 -15.43 13.58 5.74
C ASP A 95 -15.51 12.15 6.30
N LEU A 96 -15.46 12.06 7.64
CA LEU A 96 -15.75 10.80 8.31
C LEU A 96 -17.22 10.41 8.07
N PRO A 97 -17.51 9.11 7.80
CA PRO A 97 -18.88 8.66 7.68
C PRO A 97 -19.60 8.93 8.99
N THR A 98 -20.61 9.79 8.96
CA THR A 98 -21.44 10.07 10.13
C THR A 98 -22.16 8.77 10.49
N ARG A 99 -21.75 8.13 11.60
CA ARG A 99 -22.46 6.97 12.14
C ARG A 99 -23.88 7.40 12.51
N GLY A 100 -24.83 7.15 11.62
CA GLY A 100 -26.28 7.17 11.83
C GLY A 100 -26.79 8.22 12.82
N ARG A 101 -27.02 9.46 12.34
CA ARG A 101 -28.18 10.20 12.82
C ARG A 101 -29.40 9.42 12.32
N LYS A 102 -29.90 8.46 13.10
CA LYS A 102 -31.20 7.82 12.85
C LYS A 102 -32.19 8.97 12.66
N ARG A 103 -32.69 9.16 11.44
CA ARG A 103 -33.91 9.94 11.23
C ARG A 103 -34.99 9.17 11.97
N LYS A 104 -35.40 9.71 13.12
CA LYS A 104 -36.51 9.22 13.92
C LYS A 104 -37.81 9.56 13.21
#